data_AF-A0A926BY79-F1
#
_entry.id   AF-A0A926BY79-F1
#
_cell.length_a   1.000
_cell.length_b   1.000
_cell.length_c   1.000
_cell.angle_alpha   90.00
_cell.angle_beta   90.00
_cell.angle_gamma   90.00
#
_symmetry.space_group_name_H-M   'P 1'
#
loop_
_entity.id
_entity.type
_entity.pdbx_description
1 polymer ?
#
loop_
_entity_poly.entity_id
_entity_poly.type
_entity_poly.pdbx_seq_one_letter_code
_entity_poly.pdbx_strand_id
1 'polypeptide(L)'
;MIHSPYPSGTVRALLDTDLVTPATRRALQDRLTATSRPPQFFTAAEFALLKRIADRLIPQPDRTHPIDLVGDIDQRLTDGTTDGWRYDAMPADGDAFRLGLQGIDETAQTTYNQSFLSLTDAEQDDVLLRIQRNDAGLSRVWQQLPADRFFEELLAEVTGIYYAHPLGQEEIGYAGMADAIAADPPGWTRTGLNEREAREPKPVSL
;
A
#
# COMPACT_ATOMS: atom_id res chain seq x y z
N MET A 1 4.62 -17.38 -7.36
CA MET A 1 5.63 -16.36 -7.70
C MET A 1 5.28 -15.79 -9.06
N ILE A 2 4.80 -14.55 -9.12
CA ILE A 2 4.62 -13.83 -10.38
C ILE A 2 5.83 -12.90 -10.48
N HIS A 3 6.81 -13.27 -11.29
CA HIS A 3 7.91 -12.36 -11.59
C HIS A 3 7.36 -11.21 -12.46
N SER A 4 7.80 -9.98 -12.18
CA SER A 4 7.50 -8.84 -13.06
C SER A 4 7.85 -9.20 -14.50
N PRO A 5 6.95 -8.97 -15.47
CA PRO A 5 7.28 -9.18 -16.88
C PRO A 5 8.23 -8.10 -17.39
N TYR A 6 8.52 -7.04 -16.61
CA TYR A 6 9.40 -5.95 -16.99
C TYR A 6 10.81 -6.12 -16.37
N PRO A 7 11.88 -5.74 -17.09
CA PRO A 7 13.23 -5.78 -16.53
C PRO A 7 13.37 -4.91 -15.27
N SER A 8 14.10 -5.41 -14.28
CA SER A 8 14.41 -4.65 -13.06
C SER A 8 15.18 -3.37 -13.39
N GLY A 9 14.89 -2.29 -12.66
CA GLY A 9 15.60 -1.01 -12.78
C GLY A 9 15.09 -0.08 -13.89
N THR A 10 14.15 -0.49 -14.75
CA THR A 10 13.71 0.37 -15.87
C THR A 10 13.02 1.64 -15.42
N VAL A 11 12.22 1.58 -14.36
CA VAL A 11 11.53 2.76 -13.83
C VAL A 11 12.49 3.62 -13.01
N ARG A 12 13.34 3.01 -12.18
CA ARG A 12 14.38 3.77 -11.45
C ARG A 12 15.36 4.48 -12.39
N ALA A 13 15.70 3.90 -13.54
CA ALA A 13 16.56 4.54 -14.53
C ALA A 13 15.99 5.86 -15.06
N LEU A 14 14.66 6.04 -15.07
CA LEU A 14 14.04 7.31 -15.46
C LEU A 14 14.37 8.45 -14.47
N LEU A 15 14.64 8.15 -13.19
CA LEU A 15 15.01 9.14 -12.18
C LEU A 15 16.32 9.87 -12.49
N ASP A 16 17.18 9.25 -13.30
CA ASP A 16 18.47 9.83 -13.71
C ASP A 16 18.37 10.66 -15.00
N THR A 17 17.18 10.75 -15.60
CA THR A 17 16.94 11.45 -16.87
C THR A 17 16.23 12.79 -16.68
N ASP A 18 16.30 13.67 -17.67
CA ASP A 18 15.55 14.93 -17.69
C ASP A 18 14.05 14.75 -17.99
N LEU A 19 13.56 13.51 -18.07
CA LEU A 19 12.16 13.17 -18.31
C LEU A 19 11.30 13.28 -17.04
N VAL A 20 11.92 13.40 -15.86
CA VAL A 20 11.23 13.47 -14.56
C VAL A 20 11.48 14.85 -13.95
N THR A 21 10.40 15.56 -13.60
CA THR A 21 10.51 16.87 -12.97
C THR A 21 11.27 16.79 -11.64
N PRO A 22 11.93 17.89 -11.20
CA PRO A 22 12.65 17.88 -9.92
C PRO A 22 11.78 17.49 -8.72
N ALA A 23 10.51 17.88 -8.71
CA ALA A 23 9.57 17.57 -7.62
C ALA A 23 9.25 16.07 -7.57
N THR A 24 8.88 15.47 -8.71
CA THR A 24 8.60 14.03 -8.81
C THR A 24 9.85 13.21 -8.50
N ARG A 25 11.02 13.62 -9.02
CA ARG A 25 12.30 12.95 -8.74
C ARG A 25 12.59 12.91 -7.25
N ARG A 26 12.46 14.05 -6.56
CA ARG A 26 12.67 14.12 -5.11
C ARG A 26 11.72 13.19 -4.35
N ALA A 27 10.42 13.23 -4.64
CA ALA A 27 9.44 12.39 -3.95
C ALA A 27 9.72 10.88 -4.10
N LEU A 28 10.16 10.45 -5.29
CA LEU A 28 10.48 9.05 -5.54
C LEU A 28 11.83 8.63 -4.93
N GLN A 29 12.82 9.52 -4.93
CA GLN A 29 14.11 9.30 -4.25
C GLN A 29 13.95 9.24 -2.73
N ASP A 30 13.12 10.10 -2.15
CA ASP A 30 12.80 10.09 -0.71
C ASP A 30 12.20 8.72 -0.32
N ARG A 31 11.28 8.18 -1.12
CA ARG A 31 10.73 6.82 -0.89
C ARG A 31 11.78 5.72 -1.00
N LEU A 32 12.64 5.78 -2.02
CA LEU A 32 13.70 4.76 -2.23
C LEU A 32 14.74 4.70 -1.12
N THR A 33 15.00 5.84 -0.48
CA THR A 33 16.03 5.99 0.55
C THR A 33 15.46 6.00 1.97
N ALA A 34 14.13 5.97 2.11
CA ALA A 34 13.46 5.94 3.39
C ALA A 34 13.90 4.72 4.20
N THR A 35 14.25 4.95 5.46
CA THR A 35 14.56 3.89 6.41
C THR A 35 13.36 3.67 7.32
N SER A 36 13.13 2.42 7.72
CA SER A 36 12.08 2.11 8.69
C SER A 36 12.30 2.87 10.00
N ARG A 37 11.22 3.39 10.57
CA ARG A 37 11.19 4.21 11.78
C ARG A 37 10.39 3.51 12.88
N PRO A 38 10.70 3.73 14.15
CA PRO A 38 9.85 3.26 15.23
C PRO A 38 8.47 3.93 15.13
N PRO A 39 7.39 3.24 15.57
CA PRO A 39 6.05 3.80 15.52
C PRO A 39 5.93 5.06 16.40
N GLN A 40 5.21 6.05 15.91
CA GLN A 40 4.93 7.32 16.58
C GLN A 40 3.44 7.49 16.89
N PHE A 41 2.55 7.07 15.98
CA PHE A 41 1.11 7.14 16.19
C PHE A 41 0.58 5.90 16.90
N PHE A 42 1.00 4.72 16.42
CA PHE A 42 0.60 3.43 16.97
C PHE A 42 1.44 3.04 18.18
N THR A 43 0.86 2.26 19.08
CA THR A 43 1.64 1.48 20.03
C THR A 43 2.44 0.40 19.30
N ALA A 44 3.49 -0.12 19.93
CA ALA A 44 4.29 -1.21 19.36
C ALA A 44 3.44 -2.45 19.00
N ALA A 45 2.39 -2.75 19.78
CA ALA A 45 1.50 -3.88 19.53
C ALA A 45 0.58 -3.63 18.32
N GLU A 46 -0.03 -2.44 18.23
CA GLU A 46 -0.87 -2.04 17.09
C GLU A 46 -0.05 -2.02 15.79
N PHE A 47 1.17 -1.48 15.83
CA PHE A 47 2.06 -1.44 14.67
C PHE A 47 2.44 -2.85 14.20
N ALA A 48 2.75 -3.76 15.12
CA ALA A 48 3.06 -5.15 14.79
C ALA A 48 1.84 -5.89 14.18
N LEU A 49 0.65 -5.65 14.72
CA LEU A 49 -0.60 -6.20 14.18
C LEU A 49 -0.88 -5.67 12.77
N LEU A 50 -0.83 -4.35 12.58
CA LEU A 50 -1.04 -3.72 11.27
C LEU A 50 0.00 -4.19 10.25
N LYS A 51 1.26 -4.33 10.66
CA LYS A 51 2.31 -4.90 9.81
C LYS A 51 1.94 -6.30 9.36
N ARG A 52 1.50 -7.15 10.28
CA ARG A 52 1.13 -8.53 9.92
C ARG A 52 -0.08 -8.57 8.97
N ILE A 53 -1.07 -7.70 9.17
CA ILE A 53 -2.21 -7.55 8.26
C ILE A 53 -1.74 -7.10 6.87
N ALA A 54 -0.91 -6.05 6.79
CA ALA A 54 -0.36 -5.55 5.53
C ALA A 54 0.46 -6.62 4.78
N ASP A 55 1.25 -7.43 5.49
CA ASP A 55 2.01 -8.55 4.93
C ASP A 55 1.09 -9.63 4.31
N ARG A 56 -0.16 -9.77 4.78
CA ARG A 56 -1.18 -10.65 4.17
C ARG A 56 -1.88 -10.00 2.98
N LEU A 57 -2.18 -8.70 3.05
CA LEU A 57 -2.88 -7.97 1.99
C LEU A 57 -2.00 -7.76 0.75
N ILE A 58 -0.74 -7.35 0.94
CA ILE A 58 0.22 -7.08 -0.12
C ILE A 58 1.51 -7.87 0.18
N PRO A 59 1.54 -9.19 -0.11
CA PRO A 59 2.70 -10.03 0.19
C PRO A 59 3.89 -9.67 -0.71
N GLN A 60 5.07 -9.54 -0.11
CA GLN A 60 6.32 -9.18 -0.80
C GLN A 60 7.40 -10.28 -0.67
N PRO A 61 7.10 -11.56 -0.97
CA PRO A 61 8.00 -12.69 -0.66
C PRO A 61 9.32 -12.66 -1.45
N ASP A 62 9.32 -12.01 -2.62
CA ASP A 62 10.46 -11.97 -3.53
C ASP A 62 11.42 -10.80 -3.23
N ARG A 63 11.16 -10.01 -2.18
CA ARG A 63 11.95 -8.81 -1.84
C ARG A 63 12.86 -9.05 -0.64
N THR A 64 14.17 -8.84 -0.83
CA THR A 64 15.15 -8.80 0.26
C THR A 64 14.86 -7.67 1.26
N HIS A 65 14.39 -6.53 0.74
CA HIS A 65 13.97 -5.37 1.51
C HIS A 65 12.55 -5.00 1.09
N PRO A 66 11.53 -5.52 1.80
CA PRO A 66 10.14 -5.16 1.54
C PRO A 66 9.91 -3.66 1.72
N ILE A 67 9.00 -3.09 0.93
CA ILE A 67 8.50 -1.72 1.11
C ILE A 67 7.80 -1.63 2.47
N ASP A 68 8.16 -0.64 3.27
CA ASP A 68 7.56 -0.38 4.58
C ASP A 68 6.19 0.28 4.42
N LEU A 69 5.14 -0.54 4.28
CA LEU A 69 3.77 -0.05 4.08
C LEU A 69 3.22 0.63 5.34
N VAL A 70 3.56 0.12 6.52
CA VAL A 70 2.95 0.57 7.77
C VAL A 70 3.63 1.80 8.34
N GLY A 71 4.93 1.98 8.10
CA GLY A 71 5.64 3.19 8.46
C GLY A 71 5.05 4.45 7.82
N ASP A 72 4.58 4.35 6.57
CA ASP A 72 3.93 5.48 5.87
C ASP A 72 2.54 5.80 6.45
N ILE A 73 1.75 4.78 6.82
CA ILE A 73 0.46 4.96 7.51
C ILE A 73 0.68 5.63 8.88
N ASP A 74 1.63 5.12 9.68
CA ASP A 74 1.95 5.66 11.01
C ASP A 74 2.41 7.13 10.93
N GLN A 75 3.26 7.46 9.96
CA GLN A 75 3.72 8.83 9.74
C GLN A 75 2.55 9.75 9.34
N ARG A 76 1.71 9.32 8.39
CA ARG A 76 0.55 10.10 7.92
C ARG A 76 -0.39 10.45 9.08
N LEU A 77 -0.71 9.46 9.91
CA LEU A 77 -1.57 9.61 11.09
C LEU A 77 -0.91 10.46 12.19
N THR A 78 0.41 10.36 12.35
CA THR A 78 1.18 11.24 13.24
C THR A 78 1.10 12.71 12.80
N ASP A 79 1.24 12.95 11.49
CA ASP A 79 1.19 14.29 10.90
C ASP A 79 -0.24 14.85 10.81
N GLY A 80 -1.26 14.03 11.08
CA GLY A 80 -2.66 14.41 10.98
C GLY A 80 -3.12 14.73 9.56
N THR A 81 -2.48 14.11 8.55
CA THR A 81 -2.80 14.33 7.14
C THR A 81 -3.87 13.34 6.66
N THR A 82 -4.73 13.81 5.75
CA THR A 82 -5.86 13.07 5.17
C THR A 82 -5.86 13.26 3.66
N ASP A 83 -6.44 12.33 2.92
CA ASP A 83 -6.70 12.45 1.48
C ASP A 83 -7.89 13.38 1.16
N GLY A 84 -8.58 13.87 2.19
CA GLY A 84 -9.69 14.81 2.09
C GLY A 84 -11.05 14.14 1.89
N TRP A 85 -11.15 12.82 2.05
CA TRP A 85 -12.39 12.07 1.91
C TRP A 85 -12.55 11.00 3.00
N ARG A 86 -13.79 10.68 3.36
CA ARG A 86 -14.16 9.50 4.16
C ARG A 86 -15.64 9.20 3.96
N TYR A 87 -16.03 7.94 4.16
CA TYR A 87 -17.44 7.58 4.32
C TYR A 87 -18.10 8.34 5.50
N ASP A 88 -19.37 8.72 5.35
CA ASP A 88 -20.14 9.40 6.40
C ASP A 88 -20.35 8.54 7.65
N ALA A 89 -20.40 7.22 7.47
CA ALA A 89 -20.52 6.23 8.54
C ALA A 89 -19.19 5.90 9.25
N MET A 90 -18.06 6.43 8.79
CA MET A 90 -16.73 6.15 9.35
C MET A 90 -16.28 7.26 10.32
N PRO A 91 -15.58 6.92 11.42
CA PRO A 91 -14.97 7.91 12.30
C PRO A 91 -13.76 8.59 11.64
N ALA A 92 -13.01 9.40 12.39
CA ALA A 92 -11.72 9.92 11.90
C ALA A 92 -10.70 8.78 11.74
N ASP A 93 -9.79 8.90 10.76
CA ASP A 93 -8.86 7.83 10.37
C ASP A 93 -8.12 7.21 11.55
N GLY A 94 -7.59 8.03 12.45
CA GLY A 94 -6.88 7.53 13.63
C GLY A 94 -7.75 6.66 14.54
N ASP A 95 -9.02 7.01 14.73
CA ASP A 95 -9.98 6.21 15.49
C ASP A 95 -10.41 4.97 14.69
N ALA A 96 -10.61 5.12 13.38
CA ALA A 96 -10.95 4.02 12.48
C ALA A 96 -9.87 2.93 12.50
N PHE A 97 -8.58 3.31 12.45
CA PHE A 97 -7.46 2.37 12.54
C PHE A 97 -7.40 1.66 13.89
N ARG A 98 -7.52 2.38 15.01
CA ARG A 98 -7.49 1.74 16.35
C ARG A 98 -8.66 0.78 16.53
N LEU A 99 -9.87 1.20 16.17
CA LEU A 99 -11.06 0.34 16.21
C LEU A 99 -10.89 -0.84 15.26
N GLY A 100 -10.46 -0.62 14.02
CA GLY A 100 -10.31 -1.67 13.04
C GLY A 100 -9.29 -2.74 13.44
N LEU A 101 -8.15 -2.34 14.01
CA LEU A 101 -7.16 -3.28 14.56
C LEU A 101 -7.72 -4.08 15.73
N GLN A 102 -8.44 -3.44 16.65
CA GLN A 102 -9.13 -4.14 17.74
C GLN A 102 -10.16 -5.14 17.18
N GLY A 103 -10.96 -4.72 16.19
CA GLY A 103 -11.98 -5.55 15.58
C GLY A 103 -11.40 -6.78 14.88
N ILE A 104 -10.26 -6.64 14.19
CA ILE A 104 -9.55 -7.76 13.56
C ILE A 104 -9.11 -8.79 14.61
N ASP A 105 -8.52 -8.32 15.72
CA ASP A 105 -8.07 -9.21 16.79
C ASP A 105 -9.26 -9.87 17.53
N GLU A 106 -10.37 -9.15 17.74
CA GLU A 106 -11.61 -9.71 18.28
C GLU A 106 -12.22 -10.77 17.36
N THR A 107 -12.18 -10.58 16.04
CA THR A 107 -12.65 -11.59 15.07
C THR A 107 -11.76 -12.83 15.10
N ALA A 108 -10.44 -12.68 15.21
CA ALA A 108 -9.51 -13.79 15.43
C ALA A 108 -9.84 -14.54 16.72
N GLN A 109 -10.01 -13.83 17.83
CA GLN A 109 -10.31 -14.43 19.13
C GLN A 109 -11.66 -15.16 19.13
N THR A 110 -12.68 -14.60 18.48
CA THR A 110 -14.01 -15.22 18.42
C THR A 110 -14.03 -16.46 17.53
N THR A 111 -13.26 -16.45 16.45
CA THR A 111 -13.26 -17.54 15.45
C THR A 111 -12.33 -18.69 15.85
N TYR A 112 -11.16 -18.37 16.39
CA TYR A 112 -10.06 -19.31 16.62
C TYR A 112 -9.57 -19.37 18.07
N ASN A 113 -10.15 -18.58 18.97
CA ASN A 113 -9.75 -18.48 20.38
C ASN A 113 -8.27 -18.10 20.58
N GLN A 114 -7.71 -17.33 19.64
CA GLN A 114 -6.33 -16.85 19.63
C GLN A 114 -6.28 -15.42 19.08
N SER A 115 -5.24 -14.67 19.46
CA SER A 115 -4.95 -13.37 18.83
C SER A 115 -4.58 -13.56 17.36
N PHE A 116 -4.82 -12.55 16.53
CA PHE A 116 -4.54 -12.60 15.10
C PHE A 116 -3.07 -12.92 14.80
N LEU A 117 -2.15 -12.38 15.61
CA LEU A 117 -0.71 -12.63 15.49
C LEU A 117 -0.29 -14.08 15.78
N SER A 118 -1.12 -14.85 16.48
CA SER A 118 -0.84 -16.25 16.82
C SER A 118 -1.39 -17.23 15.79
N LEU A 119 -2.24 -16.77 14.87
CA LEU A 119 -2.87 -17.57 13.84
C LEU A 119 -1.88 -17.98 12.73
N THR A 120 -2.18 -19.10 12.07
CA THR A 120 -1.51 -19.48 10.81
C THR A 120 -1.85 -18.51 9.69
N ASP A 121 -1.03 -18.45 8.64
CA ASP A 121 -1.28 -17.63 7.44
C ASP A 121 -2.70 -17.84 6.85
N ALA A 122 -3.16 -19.10 6.80
CA ALA A 122 -4.48 -19.44 6.27
C ALA A 122 -5.63 -18.97 7.16
N GLU A 123 -5.47 -19.04 8.48
CA GLU A 123 -6.47 -18.55 9.45
C GLU A 123 -6.53 -17.01 9.46
N GLN A 124 -5.39 -16.34 9.28
CA GLN A 124 -5.34 -14.89 9.11
C GLN A 124 -6.08 -14.45 7.84
N ASP A 125 -5.88 -15.16 6.73
CA ASP A 125 -6.61 -14.90 5.49
C ASP A 125 -8.12 -15.11 5.68
N ASP A 126 -8.54 -16.16 6.39
CA ASP A 126 -9.96 -16.39 6.71
C ASP A 126 -10.56 -15.25 7.54
N VAL A 127 -9.86 -14.77 8.57
CA VAL A 127 -10.30 -13.60 9.36
C VAL A 127 -10.47 -12.37 8.48
N LEU A 128 -9.47 -12.05 7.65
CA LEU A 128 -9.52 -10.89 6.75
C LEU A 128 -10.64 -11.02 5.71
N LEU A 129 -10.86 -12.23 5.16
CA LEU A 129 -11.96 -12.51 4.22
C LEU A 129 -13.34 -12.36 4.86
N ARG A 130 -13.51 -12.75 6.13
CA ARG A 130 -14.76 -12.53 6.87
C ARG A 130 -15.06 -11.06 7.03
N ILE A 131 -14.06 -10.26 7.39
CA ILE A 131 -14.19 -8.80 7.55
C ILE A 131 -14.52 -8.16 6.20
N GLN A 132 -13.80 -8.52 5.13
CA GLN A 132 -14.09 -8.06 3.77
C GLN A 132 -15.54 -8.35 3.34
N ARG A 133 -16.08 -9.52 3.72
CA ARG A 133 -17.45 -9.95 3.38
C ARG A 133 -18.52 -9.41 4.33
N ASN A 134 -18.13 -8.59 5.31
CA ASN A 134 -18.98 -8.15 6.41
C ASN A 134 -19.64 -9.32 7.19
N ASP A 135 -18.90 -10.42 7.35
CA ASP A 135 -19.29 -11.66 8.03
C ASP A 135 -18.37 -11.94 9.25
N ALA A 136 -17.90 -10.88 9.90
CA ALA A 136 -17.01 -10.95 11.06
C ALA A 136 -17.75 -11.27 12.37
N GLY A 137 -19.05 -11.60 12.30
CA GLY A 137 -19.91 -11.88 13.44
C GLY A 137 -20.28 -10.65 14.28
N LEU A 138 -20.92 -10.89 15.43
CA LEU A 138 -21.34 -9.83 16.36
C LEU A 138 -20.17 -9.41 17.27
N SER A 139 -19.31 -8.50 16.77
CA SER A 139 -18.35 -7.77 17.61
C SER A 139 -18.95 -6.43 18.07
N ARG A 140 -18.58 -5.97 19.27
CA ARG A 140 -18.94 -4.62 19.75
C ARG A 140 -18.20 -3.53 19.00
N VAL A 141 -17.03 -3.83 18.46
CA VAL A 141 -16.23 -2.93 17.64
C VAL A 141 -16.89 -2.75 16.28
N TRP A 142 -17.28 -3.84 15.63
CA TRP A 142 -17.96 -3.78 14.33
C TRP A 142 -19.38 -3.18 14.38
N GLN A 143 -19.96 -2.98 15.57
CA GLN A 143 -21.16 -2.16 15.76
C GLN A 143 -20.88 -0.65 15.71
N GLN A 144 -19.64 -0.24 15.94
CA GLN A 144 -19.19 1.17 15.94
C GLN A 144 -18.46 1.53 14.65
N LEU A 145 -17.96 0.53 13.92
CA LEU A 145 -17.15 0.70 12.72
C LEU A 145 -17.63 -0.31 11.66
N PRO A 146 -18.12 0.14 10.49
CA PRO A 146 -18.45 -0.78 9.40
C PRO A 146 -17.20 -1.56 8.94
N ALA A 147 -17.21 -2.88 9.15
CA ALA A 147 -16.05 -3.74 8.99
C ALA A 147 -15.55 -3.81 7.53
N ASP A 148 -16.47 -3.90 6.59
CA ASP A 148 -16.21 -3.90 5.15
C ASP A 148 -15.60 -2.57 4.68
N ARG A 149 -16.10 -1.44 5.17
CA ARG A 149 -15.55 -0.12 4.85
C ARG A 149 -14.17 0.08 5.42
N PHE A 150 -13.94 -0.33 6.67
CA PHE A 150 -12.59 -0.29 7.22
C PHE A 150 -11.62 -1.15 6.41
N PHE A 151 -12.04 -2.37 6.00
CA PHE A 151 -11.22 -3.21 5.14
C PHE A 151 -10.91 -2.54 3.79
N GLU A 152 -11.90 -1.91 3.17
CA GLU A 152 -11.76 -1.18 1.91
C GLU A 152 -10.74 -0.03 2.03
N GLU A 153 -10.87 0.81 3.06
CA GLU A 153 -9.94 1.91 3.35
C GLU A 153 -8.51 1.40 3.58
N LEU A 154 -8.36 0.38 4.42
CA LEU A 154 -7.06 -0.22 4.71
C LEU A 154 -6.41 -0.79 3.44
N LEU A 155 -7.17 -1.54 2.63
CA LEU A 155 -6.68 -2.13 1.39
C LEU A 155 -6.30 -1.03 0.37
N ALA A 156 -7.11 0.01 0.24
CA ALA A 156 -6.83 1.14 -0.64
C ALA A 156 -5.55 1.86 -0.22
N GLU A 157 -5.38 2.12 1.08
CA GLU A 157 -4.21 2.82 1.62
C GLU A 157 -2.92 2.01 1.42
N VAL A 158 -2.89 0.72 1.81
CA VAL A 158 -1.68 -0.11 1.61
C VAL A 158 -1.34 -0.30 0.12
N THR A 159 -2.36 -0.40 -0.74
CA THR A 159 -2.16 -0.50 -2.20
C THR A 159 -1.60 0.80 -2.77
N GLY A 160 -2.13 1.94 -2.32
CA GLY A 160 -1.65 3.27 -2.70
C GLY A 160 -0.19 3.48 -2.31
N ILE A 161 0.18 3.13 -1.08
CA ILE A 161 1.56 3.21 -0.60
C ILE A 161 2.47 2.30 -1.43
N TYR A 162 2.06 1.05 -1.69
CA TYR A 162 2.84 0.10 -2.47
C TYR A 162 3.16 0.61 -3.88
N TYR A 163 2.15 1.09 -4.62
CA TYR A 163 2.33 1.56 -6.00
C TYR A 163 2.82 3.02 -6.11
N ALA A 164 2.83 3.77 -5.01
CA ALA A 164 3.56 5.04 -4.93
C ALA A 164 5.09 4.81 -4.84
N HIS A 165 5.53 3.63 -4.42
CA HIS A 165 6.94 3.28 -4.29
C HIS A 165 7.54 2.87 -5.65
N PRO A 166 8.75 3.36 -6.03
CA PRO A 166 9.34 3.02 -7.34
C PRO A 166 9.53 1.52 -7.58
N LEU A 167 9.79 0.73 -6.54
CA LEU A 167 9.89 -0.72 -6.67
C LEU A 167 8.55 -1.38 -7.07
N GLY A 168 7.41 -0.87 -6.60
CA GLY A 168 6.08 -1.33 -7.02
C GLY A 168 5.75 -0.87 -8.44
N GLN A 169 6.16 0.35 -8.80
CA GLN A 169 6.02 0.87 -10.16
C GLN A 169 6.80 0.05 -11.20
N GLU A 170 8.00 -0.45 -10.84
CA GLU A 170 8.78 -1.36 -11.69
C GLU A 170 8.06 -2.67 -12.02
N GLU A 171 7.28 -3.21 -11.08
CA GLU A 171 6.55 -4.46 -11.28
C GLU A 171 5.48 -4.37 -12.37
N ILE A 172 4.87 -3.19 -12.50
CA ILE A 172 3.82 -2.93 -13.48
C ILE A 172 4.34 -2.18 -14.71
N GLY A 173 5.64 -1.87 -14.76
CA GLY A 173 6.25 -1.13 -15.86
C GLY A 173 5.74 0.31 -15.99
N TYR A 174 5.37 0.93 -14.87
CA TYR A 174 4.80 2.27 -14.85
C TYR A 174 5.85 3.34 -15.20
N ALA A 175 5.61 4.08 -16.28
CA ALA A 175 6.48 5.17 -16.72
C ALA A 175 5.83 6.57 -16.58
N GLY A 176 4.61 6.67 -16.03
CA GLY A 176 3.86 7.93 -15.95
C GLY A 176 4.53 9.01 -15.08
N MET A 177 5.53 8.65 -14.28
CA MET A 177 6.41 9.58 -13.58
C MET A 177 7.31 10.42 -14.51
N ALA A 178 7.43 10.06 -15.79
CA ALA A 178 8.12 10.86 -16.79
C ALA A 178 7.25 12.08 -17.20
N ASP A 179 7.05 12.98 -16.25
CA ASP A 179 6.13 14.11 -16.25
C ASP A 179 6.74 15.43 -16.77
N ALA A 180 8.04 15.45 -17.07
CA ALA A 180 8.68 16.64 -17.59
C ALA A 180 8.21 16.97 -19.01
N ILE A 181 7.94 18.26 -19.25
CA ILE A 181 7.61 18.80 -20.58
C ILE A 181 8.74 19.74 -20.98
N ALA A 182 9.52 19.34 -21.99
CA ALA A 182 10.53 20.18 -22.63
C ALA A 182 10.22 20.35 -24.12
N ALA A 183 10.98 21.21 -24.81
CA ALA A 183 10.90 21.29 -26.27
C ALA A 183 11.44 20.01 -26.94
N ASP A 184 12.42 19.36 -26.30
CA ASP A 184 12.99 18.08 -26.72
C ASP A 184 13.48 17.29 -25.47
N PRO A 185 12.91 16.11 -25.18
CA PRO A 185 11.73 15.56 -25.83
C PRO A 185 10.46 16.31 -25.42
N PRO A 186 9.46 16.41 -26.30
CA PRO A 186 8.13 16.80 -25.89
C PRO A 186 7.61 15.86 -24.79
N GLY A 187 6.55 16.29 -24.10
CA GLY A 187 5.80 15.41 -23.19
C GLY A 187 5.22 14.17 -23.91
N TRP A 188 4.20 13.55 -23.35
CA TRP A 188 3.57 12.38 -23.98
C TRP A 188 2.94 12.74 -25.33
N THR A 189 3.42 12.11 -26.41
CA THR A 189 2.97 12.33 -27.80
C THR A 189 2.24 11.13 -28.38
N ARG A 190 2.57 9.93 -27.93
CA ARG A 190 1.99 8.66 -28.37
C ARG A 190 0.76 8.30 -27.56
N THR A 191 -0.37 8.92 -27.89
CA THR A 191 -1.65 8.77 -27.17
C THR A 191 -2.62 7.78 -27.82
N GLY A 192 -2.22 7.12 -28.91
CA GLY A 192 -3.03 6.09 -29.57
C GLY A 192 -3.11 4.77 -28.78
N LEU A 193 -4.11 3.95 -29.10
CA LEU A 193 -4.27 2.63 -28.49
C LEU A 193 -3.05 1.74 -28.77
N ASN A 194 -2.49 1.13 -27.73
CA ASN A 194 -1.30 0.26 -27.80
C ASN A 194 -0.03 0.95 -28.36
N GLU A 195 -0.01 2.27 -28.41
CA GLU A 195 1.22 3.01 -28.67
C GLU A 195 2.04 3.14 -27.38
N ARG A 196 3.37 3.15 -27.52
CA ARG A 196 4.31 3.25 -26.39
C ARG A 196 5.38 4.28 -26.68
N GLU A 197 5.59 5.23 -25.79
CA GLU A 197 6.78 6.07 -25.84
C GLU A 197 8.07 5.24 -25.76
N ALA A 198 9.16 5.74 -26.34
CA ALA A 198 10.46 5.05 -26.28
C ALA A 198 10.95 4.85 -24.83
N ARG A 199 10.48 5.71 -23.90
CA ARG A 199 10.77 5.69 -22.47
C ARG A 199 10.01 4.60 -21.69
N GLU A 200 9.00 3.97 -22.30
CA GLU A 200 8.22 2.93 -21.63
C GLU A 200 8.94 1.57 -21.66
N PRO A 201 8.97 0.83 -20.53
CA PRO A 201 9.62 -0.47 -20.48
C PRO A 201 8.90 -1.49 -21.38
N LYS A 202 9.68 -2.37 -21.99
CA LYS A 202 9.16 -3.49 -22.79
C LYS A 202 9.15 -4.76 -21.94
N PRO A 203 8.08 -5.57 -22.00
CA PRO A 203 8.07 -6.85 -21.30
C PRO A 203 9.15 -7.77 -21.89
N VAL A 204 9.81 -8.53 -21.03
CA VAL A 204 10.69 -9.63 -21.43
C VAL A 204 9.81 -10.69 -22.08
N SER A 205 10.14 -11.12 -23.30
CA SER A 205 9.40 -12.19 -23.95
C SER A 205 9.51 -13.46 -23.10
N LEU A 206 8.37 -14.02 -22.71
CA LEU A 206 8.28 -15.31 -22.02
C LEU A 206 8.72 -16.45 -22.95
#